data_AF-A0A5J9TJD4-F1
#
_entry.id   AF-A0A5J9TJD4-F1
#
_cell.length_a   1.000
_cell.length_b   1.000
_cell.length_c   1.000
_cell.angle_alpha   90.00
_cell.angle_beta   90.00
_cell.angle_gamma   90.00
#
_symmetry.space_group_name_H-M   'P 1'
#
loop_
_entity.id
_entity.type
_entity.pdbx_description
1 polymer ?
#
loop_
_entity_poly.entity_id
_entity_poly.type
_entity_poly.pdbx_seq_one_letter_code
_entity_poly.pdbx_strand_id
1 'polypeptide(L)'
;MIVDSGTAITELPETAYSALRTAFRSAMSAYCSRRRTTSVLIRCLAFSDFPDNDSQFRIIGSVNQRTFKVLYDSGRGNIGFRPGAC
;
A
#
# COMPACT_ATOMS: atom_id res chain seq x y z
N MET A 1 -6.39 -10.35 -7.80
CA MET A 1 -6.16 -9.23 -6.85
C MET A 1 -7.01 -9.50 -5.62
N ILE A 2 -6.41 -9.44 -4.44
CA ILE A 2 -6.98 -9.81 -3.14
C ILE A 2 -7.02 -8.55 -2.28
N VAL A 3 -8.15 -8.29 -1.63
CA VAL A 3 -8.25 -7.24 -0.61
C VAL A 3 -8.15 -7.94 0.73
N ASP A 4 -7.04 -7.73 1.43
CA ASP A 4 -6.71 -8.50 2.63
C ASP A 4 -6.50 -7.57 3.83
N SER A 5 -7.40 -7.65 4.80
CA SER A 5 -7.27 -6.94 6.07
C SER A 5 -6.25 -7.57 7.01
N GLY A 6 -5.86 -8.83 6.79
CA GLY A 6 -4.85 -9.56 7.57
C GLY A 6 -3.42 -9.17 7.25
N THR A 7 -3.16 -8.63 6.06
CA THR A 7 -1.83 -8.17 5.63
C THR A 7 -1.74 -6.66 5.74
N ALA A 8 -0.68 -6.12 6.36
CA ALA A 8 -0.52 -4.66 6.50
C ALA A 8 -0.06 -3.97 5.21
N ILE A 9 0.83 -4.62 4.46
CA ILE A 9 1.52 -4.08 3.29
C ILE A 9 0.77 -4.48 2.01
N THR A 10 0.79 -3.61 1.00
CA THR A 10 0.28 -3.95 -0.34
C THR A 10 1.41 -4.51 -1.19
N GLU A 11 1.20 -5.70 -1.74
CA GLU A 11 2.13 -6.33 -2.67
C GLU A 11 1.75 -6.04 -4.13
N LEU A 12 2.74 -5.59 -4.89
CA LEU A 12 2.60 -5.18 -6.28
C LEU A 12 3.56 -5.97 -7.18
N PRO A 13 3.24 -6.12 -8.47
CA PRO A 13 4.22 -6.61 -9.45
C PRO A 13 5.44 -5.68 -9.49
N GLU A 14 6.62 -6.23 -9.79
CA GLU A 14 7.89 -5.50 -9.78
C GLU A 14 7.85 -4.19 -10.58
N THR A 15 7.24 -4.22 -11.77
CA THR A 15 7.09 -3.03 -12.63
C THR A 15 6.27 -1.92 -11.97
N ALA A 16 5.20 -2.26 -11.26
CA ALA A 16 4.36 -1.31 -10.55
C ALA A 16 5.03 -0.80 -9.27
N TYR A 17 5.65 -1.69 -8.50
CA TYR A 17 6.36 -1.33 -7.27
C TYR A 17 7.56 -0.41 -7.55
N SER A 18 8.39 -0.74 -8.55
CA SER A 18 9.58 0.06 -8.90
C SER A 18 9.21 1.47 -9.36
N ALA A 19 8.16 1.61 -10.19
CA ALA A 19 7.63 2.92 -10.59
C ALA A 19 7.13 3.73 -9.39
N LEU A 20 6.30 3.11 -8.53
CA LEU A 20 5.76 3.76 -7.33
C LEU A 20 6.86 4.17 -6.36
N ARG A 21 7.81 3.27 -6.09
CA ARG A 21 8.96 3.50 -5.20
C ARG A 21 9.80 4.67 -5.70
N THR A 22 10.07 4.73 -7.01
CA THR A 22 10.86 5.81 -7.61
C THR A 22 10.15 7.16 -7.47
N ALA A 23 8.87 7.21 -7.84
CA ALA A 23 8.06 8.42 -7.70
C ALA A 23 7.96 8.88 -6.24
N PHE A 24 7.71 7.95 -5.30
CA PHE A 24 7.61 8.25 -3.88
C PHE A 24 8.92 8.81 -3.31
N ARG A 25 10.06 8.21 -3.65
CA ARG A 25 11.39 8.72 -3.22
C ARG A 25 11.69 10.10 -3.77
N SER A 26 11.32 10.36 -5.03
CA SER A 26 11.46 11.68 -5.64
C SER A 26 10.61 12.72 -4.90
N ALA A 27 9.32 12.42 -4.68
CA ALA A 27 8.38 13.30 -3.98
C ALA A 27 8.77 13.54 -2.51
N MET A 28 9.38 12.56 -1.84
CA MET A 28 9.80 12.65 -0.44
C MET A 28 11.20 13.21 -0.23
N SER A 29 11.94 13.56 -1.30
CA SER A 29 13.33 14.04 -1.23
C SER A 29 13.52 15.26 -0.32
N ALA A 30 12.56 16.19 -0.29
CA ALA A 30 12.61 17.37 0.57
C ALA A 30 12.51 17.05 2.08
N TYR A 31 11.93 15.90 2.45
CA TYR A 31 11.79 15.46 3.84
C TYR A 31 13.06 14.76 4.36
N CYS A 32 13.95 14.29 3.48
CA CYS A 32 15.21 13.65 3.87
C CYS A 32 16.21 14.63 4.53
N SER A 33 16.04 15.94 4.40
CA SER A 33 16.97 16.96 4.92
C SER A 33 16.47 17.76 6.11
N ARG A 34 15.31 17.42 6.70
CA ARG A 34 14.66 18.27 7.72
C ARG A 34 14.43 17.60 9.08
N ARG A 35 15.42 16.90 9.64
CA ARG A 35 15.52 16.69 11.11
C ARG A 35 16.91 16.30 11.62
N ARG A 36 17.63 17.28 12.20
CA ARG A 36 18.51 17.08 13.37
C ARG A 36 17.62 17.23 14.62
N THR A 37 17.20 16.13 15.22
CA THR A 37 16.75 16.06 16.63
C THR A 37 16.60 14.58 17.00
N THR A 38 17.37 14.16 18.01
CA THR A 38 17.45 12.93 18.85
C THR A 38 16.37 11.81 18.84
N SER A 39 15.52 11.67 17.83
CA SER A 39 14.77 10.43 17.56
C SER A 39 14.64 10.24 16.05
N VAL A 40 15.31 9.22 15.51
CA VAL A 40 15.16 8.83 14.10
C VAL A 40 13.82 8.12 13.97
N LEU A 41 12.79 8.86 13.60
CA LEU A 41 11.53 8.25 13.19
C LEU A 41 11.70 7.67 11.79
N ILE A 42 11.97 6.37 11.69
CA ILE A 42 12.01 5.65 10.43
C ILE A 42 10.55 5.47 9.96
N ARG A 43 10.22 5.99 8.78
CA ARG A 43 8.93 5.75 8.10
C ARG A 43 9.19 4.93 6.84
N CYS A 44 8.41 3.87 6.64
CA CYS A 44 8.50 3.00 5.47
C CYS A 44 7.30 3.21 4.54
N LEU A 45 7.51 3.01 3.24
CA LEU A 45 6.43 2.92 2.26
C LEU A 45 5.69 1.58 2.47
N ALA A 46 4.37 1.61 2.61
CA ALA A 46 3.54 0.43 2.86
C ALA A 46 3.23 -0.38 1.57
N PHE A 47 4.24 -0.51 0.70
CA PHE A 47 4.19 -1.29 -0.53
C PHE A 47 5.47 -2.11 -0.67
N SER A 48 5.37 -3.29 -1.27
CA SER A 48 6.49 -4.15 -1.64
C SER A 48 6.28 -4.77 -3.01
N ASP A 49 7.36 -5.23 -3.61
CA ASP A 49 7.33 -6.16 -4.74
C ASP A 49 6.90 -7.55 -4.28
N PHE A 50 6.27 -8.29 -5.19
CA PHE A 50 6.06 -9.72 -5.04
C PHE A 50 7.31 -10.44 -5.59
N PRO A 51 7.95 -11.31 -4.80
CA PRO A 51 9.23 -11.94 -5.17
C PRO A 51 9.11 -12.97 -6.30
N ASP A 52 7.88 -13.34 -6.67
CA ASP A 52 7.61 -14.37 -7.66
C ASP A 52 6.87 -13.77 -8.88
N ASN A 53 7.61 -13.58 -9.97
CA ASN A 53 7.11 -12.92 -11.18
C ASN A 53 6.02 -13.72 -11.92
N ASP A 54 5.86 -15.01 -11.59
CA ASP A 54 4.81 -15.88 -12.14
C ASP A 54 3.50 -15.84 -11.33
N SER A 55 3.54 -15.32 -10.10
CA SER A 55 2.36 -15.20 -9.26
C SER A 55 1.60 -13.91 -9.58
N GLN A 56 0.49 -14.03 -10.31
CA GLN A 56 -0.42 -12.90 -10.64
C GLN A 56 -1.16 -12.28 -9.43
N PHE A 57 -0.94 -12.79 -8.22
CA PHE A 57 -1.64 -12.32 -7.04
C PHE A 57 -1.11 -10.96 -6.62
N ARG A 58 -2.04 -10.05 -6.31
CA ARG A 58 -1.78 -8.66 -5.92
C ARG A 58 -2.60 -8.41 -4.67
N ILE A 59 -1.98 -7.99 -3.59
CA ILE A 59 -2.65 -7.84 -2.29
C ILE A 59 -2.85 -6.36 -1.99
N ILE A 60 -4.07 -5.92 -1.68
CA ILE A 60 -4.31 -4.66 -0.99
C ILE A 60 -4.28 -4.92 0.50
N GLY A 61 -3.21 -4.48 1.18
CA GLY A 61 -3.09 -4.56 2.63
C GLY A 61 -3.90 -3.50 3.38
N SER A 62 -4.09 -3.73 4.67
CA SER A 62 -4.93 -2.95 5.58
C SER A 62 -4.51 -1.49 5.72
N VAL A 63 -3.22 -1.14 5.57
CA VAL A 63 -2.77 0.26 5.61
C VAL A 63 -3.40 1.09 4.49
N ASN A 64 -3.49 0.52 3.29
CA ASN A 64 -4.10 1.18 2.13
C ASN A 64 -5.63 1.08 2.12
N GLN A 65 -6.23 0.29 3.02
CA GLN A 65 -7.69 0.24 3.24
C GLN A 65 -8.16 1.26 4.29
N ARG A 66 -7.26 1.83 5.11
CA ARG A 66 -7.63 2.83 6.13
C ARG A 66 -8.37 3.98 5.47
N THR A 67 -9.33 4.56 6.20
CA THR A 67 -10.22 5.65 5.73
C THR A 67 -11.21 5.25 4.64
N PHE A 68 -11.17 3.99 4.17
CA PHE A 68 -12.18 3.40 3.29
C PHE A 68 -13.02 2.36 4.04
N LYS A 69 -14.32 2.35 3.75
CA LYS A 69 -15.20 1.23 4.08
C LYS A 69 -15.27 0.31 2.88
N VAL A 70 -14.84 -0.93 3.07
CA VAL A 70 -14.91 -2.00 2.05
C VAL A 70 -16.17 -2.84 2.31
N LEU A 71 -17.03 -2.98 1.31
CA LEU A 71 -18.24 -3.79 1.37
C LEU A 71 -18.07 -5.01 0.46
N TYR A 72 -18.23 -6.21 1.01
CA TYR A 72 -18.22 -7.46 0.27
C TYR A 72 -19.66 -7.94 0.05
N ASP A 73 -20.13 -7.96 -1.20
CA ASP A 73 -21.42 -8.50 -1.57
C ASP A 73 -21.22 -9.92 -2.15
N SER A 74 -21.34 -10.93 -1.29
CA SER A 74 -21.20 -12.34 -1.68
C SER A 74 -22.35 -12.85 -2.55
N GLY A 75 -23.53 -12.20 -2.49
CA GLY A 75 -24.69 -12.58 -3.29
C GLY A 75 -24.54 -12.18 -4.76
N ARG A 76 -23.81 -11.10 -5.04
CA ARG A 76 -23.57 -10.59 -6.41
C ARG A 76 -22.11 -10.69 -6.86
N GLY A 77 -21.20 -11.13 -5.99
CA GLY A 77 -19.77 -11.22 -6.29
C GLY A 77 -19.08 -9.86 -6.44
N ASN A 78 -19.63 -8.80 -5.82
CA ASN A 78 -19.13 -7.44 -5.97
C ASN A 78 -18.35 -6.98 -4.73
N ILE A 79 -17.39 -6.08 -4.96
CA ILE A 79 -16.65 -5.38 -3.90
C ILE A 79 -16.87 -3.88 -4.09
N GLY A 80 -17.34 -3.21 -3.05
CA GLY A 80 -17.58 -1.76 -3.04
C GLY A 80 -16.62 -1.01 -2.12
N PHE A 81 -16.22 0.19 -2.53
CA PHE A 81 -15.36 1.09 -1.75
C PHE A 81 -16.09 2.40 -1.47
N ARG A 82 -16.13 2.82 -0.21
CA ARG A 82 -16.66 4.14 0.20
C ARG A 82 -15.61 4.91 1.02
N PRO A 83 -15.26 6.15 0.67
CA PRO A 83 -14.37 6.97 1.49
C PRO A 83 -15.05 7.43 2.80
N GLY A 84 -14.25 7.97 3.73
CA GLY A 84 -14.74 8.57 4.98
C GLY A 84 -15.07 7.56 6.07
N ALA A 85 -14.34 6.44 6.13
CA ALA A 85 -14.32 5.58 7.30
C ALA A 85 -13.40 6.15 8.39
N CYS A 86 -13.60 5.68 9.63
CA CYS A 86 -12.78 6.05 10.79
C CYS A 86 -11.31 5.63 10.65
#